data_AF-A0A6D1AF50-F1
#
_entry.id   AF-A0A6D1AF50-F1
#
_cell.length_a   1.000
_cell.length_b   1.000
_cell.length_c   1.000
_cell.angle_alpha   90.00
_cell.angle_beta   90.00
_cell.angle_gamma   90.00
#
_symmetry.space_group_name_H-M   'P 1'
#
loop_
_entity.id
_entity.type
_entity.pdbx_description
1 polymer ?
#
loop_
_entity_poly.entity_id
_entity_poly.type
_entity_poly.pdbx_seq_one_letter_code
_entity_poly.pdbx_strand_id
1 'polypeptide(L)'
;EQKFSSVFTGDEFFLRDHVVRGKPVLPGVAYLEMAYAAINQAAGSEIGQDVRIRLNHTVWVQPVVVDRHSAQVDISLFPEEDGKITFDIYS
;
A
#
# COMPACT_ATOMS: atom_id res chain seq x y z
N GLU A 1 6.97 10.47 11.00
CA GLU A 1 6.51 9.90 9.73
C GLU A 1 7.49 8.83 9.30
N GLN A 2 6.99 7.62 9.02
CA GLN A 2 7.76 6.54 8.40
C GLN A 2 7.21 6.35 6.98
N LYS A 3 8.07 6.21 5.97
CA LYS A 3 7.66 6.13 4.57
C LYS A 3 8.32 4.95 3.86
N PHE A 4 7.54 4.29 3.00
CA PHE A 4 8.03 3.28 2.07
C PHE A 4 7.59 3.65 0.65
N SER A 5 8.44 3.38 -0.33
CA SER A 5 8.22 3.71 -1.74
C SER A 5 8.34 2.45 -2.59
N SER A 6 7.41 2.28 -3.52
CA SER A 6 7.41 1.24 -4.54
C SER A 6 7.34 1.88 -5.92
N VAL A 7 8.09 1.36 -6.90
CA VAL A 7 7.96 1.78 -8.30
C VAL A 7 7.40 0.59 -9.07
N PHE A 8 6.22 0.76 -9.65
CA PHE A 8 5.55 -0.26 -10.45
C PHE A 8 5.73 0.03 -11.94
N THR A 9 6.20 -0.95 -12.71
CA THR A 9 6.37 -0.78 -14.17
C THR A 9 5.12 -1.11 -14.96
N GLY A 10 4.20 -1.88 -14.36
CA GLY A 10 3.03 -2.44 -15.02
C GLY A 10 3.25 -3.87 -15.53
N ASP A 11 4.48 -4.39 -15.47
CA ASP A 11 4.80 -5.76 -15.85
C ASP A 11 4.51 -6.77 -14.73
N GLU A 12 4.32 -6.28 -13.50
CA GLU A 12 3.96 -7.11 -12.36
C GLU A 12 2.64 -7.83 -12.65
N PHE A 13 2.53 -9.11 -12.28
CA PHE A 13 1.36 -9.91 -12.62
C PHE A 13 0.05 -9.27 -12.12
N PHE A 14 0.07 -8.66 -10.93
CA PHE A 14 -1.09 -7.99 -10.33
C PHE A 14 -1.49 -6.68 -11.01
N LEU A 15 -0.68 -6.16 -11.94
CA LEU A 15 -0.99 -5.00 -12.78
C LEU A 15 -1.29 -5.43 -14.21
N ARG A 16 -0.41 -6.25 -14.81
CA ARG A 16 -0.57 -6.76 -16.18
C ARG A 16 -1.88 -7.53 -16.36
N ASP A 17 -2.27 -8.31 -15.36
CA ASP A 17 -3.46 -9.16 -15.43
C ASP A 17 -4.70 -8.45 -14.85
N HIS A 18 -4.54 -7.23 -14.30
CA HIS A 18 -5.63 -6.40 -13.74
C HIS A 18 -5.83 -5.10 -14.54
N VAL A 19 -6.51 -5.24 -15.67
CA VAL A 19 -6.78 -4.14 -16.62
C VAL A 19 -8.22 -3.67 -16.49
N VAL A 20 -8.41 -2.38 -16.16
CA VAL A 20 -9.74 -1.75 -16.06
C VAL A 20 -9.86 -0.68 -17.14
N ARG A 21 -10.87 -0.79 -18.00
CA ARG A 21 -11.10 0.14 -19.14
C ARG A 21 -9.83 0.31 -20.02
N GLY A 22 -9.11 -0.78 -20.25
CA GLY A 22 -7.92 -0.80 -21.10
C GLY A 22 -6.64 -0.23 -20.46
N LYS A 23 -6.64 0.07 -19.16
CA LYS A 23 -5.47 0.55 -18.44
C LYS A 23 -5.07 -0.41 -17.30
N PRO A 24 -3.76 -0.67 -17.07
CA PRO A 24 -3.30 -1.37 -15.88
C PRO A 24 -3.62 -0.54 -14.65
N VAL A 25 -4.37 -1.11 -13.72
CA VAL A 25 -4.81 -0.43 -12.49
C VAL A 25 -4.36 -1.23 -11.29
N LEU A 26 -3.75 -0.58 -10.30
CA LEU A 26 -3.36 -1.28 -9.07
C LEU A 26 -4.63 -1.82 -8.37
N PRO A 27 -4.72 -3.13 -8.09
CA PRO A 27 -5.91 -3.71 -7.47
C PRO A 27 -6.17 -3.13 -6.09
N GLY A 28 -7.45 -2.93 -5.73
CA GLY A 28 -7.84 -2.43 -4.40
C GLY A 28 -7.23 -3.22 -3.24
N VAL A 29 -7.10 -4.54 -3.40
CA VAL A 29 -6.49 -5.43 -2.40
C VAL A 29 -4.98 -5.27 -2.26
N ALA A 30 -4.28 -4.80 -3.29
CA ALA A 30 -2.83 -4.57 -3.22
C ALA A 30 -2.50 -3.43 -2.25
N TYR A 31 -3.37 -2.41 -2.15
CA TYR A 31 -3.25 -1.35 -1.14
C TYR A 31 -3.30 -1.89 0.30
N LEU A 32 -4.12 -2.92 0.56
CA LEU A 32 -4.21 -3.53 1.89
C LEU A 32 -2.92 -4.26 2.26
N GLU A 33 -2.35 -4.98 1.29
CA GLU A 33 -1.05 -5.65 1.48
C GLU A 33 0.08 -4.65 1.66
N MET A 34 0.08 -3.53 0.92
CA MET A 34 1.04 -2.44 1.14
C MET A 34 0.97 -1.89 2.56
N ALA A 35 -0.24 -1.64 3.08
CA ALA A 35 -0.43 -1.20 4.46
C ALA A 35 0.09 -2.23 5.47
N TYR A 36 -0.26 -3.51 5.29
CA TYR A 36 0.23 -4.60 6.12
C TYR A 36 1.77 -4.69 6.12
N ALA A 37 2.39 -4.72 4.94
CA ALA A 37 3.83 -4.85 4.78
C ALA A 37 4.59 -3.63 5.35
N ALA A 38 4.09 -2.41 5.15
CA ALA A 38 4.69 -1.21 5.69
C ALA A 38 4.65 -1.18 7.23
N ILE A 39 3.50 -1.52 7.83
CA ILE A 39 3.36 -1.58 9.29
C ILE A 39 4.28 -2.65 9.87
N ASN A 40 4.31 -3.83 9.26
CA ASN A 40 5.16 -4.94 9.72
C ASN A 40 6.65 -4.60 9.64
N GLN A 41 7.08 -3.90 8.58
CA GLN A 41 8.46 -3.42 8.46
C GLN A 41 8.79 -2.29 9.44
N ALA A 42 7.87 -1.34 9.63
CA ALA A 42 8.08 -0.18 10.51
C ALA A 42 8.21 -0.58 11.98
N ALA A 43 7.54 -1.64 12.40
CA ALA A 43 7.55 -2.08 13.78
C ALA A 43 8.77 -2.97 14.15
N GLY A 44 9.57 -3.38 13.17
CA GLY A 44 10.82 -4.12 13.40
C GLY A 44 10.64 -5.49 14.08
N SER A 45 11.75 -6.03 14.62
CA SER A 45 11.81 -7.35 15.27
C SER A 45 11.11 -7.42 16.64
N GLU A 46 10.61 -6.30 17.16
CA GLU A 46 9.89 -6.25 18.45
C GLU A 46 8.45 -6.80 18.35
N ILE A 47 7.95 -6.91 17.12
CA ILE A 47 6.72 -7.58 16.80
C ILE A 47 6.99 -9.09 16.72
N GLY A 48 6.84 -9.76 17.87
CA GLY A 48 6.84 -11.22 17.94
C GLY A 48 5.79 -11.85 17.02
N GLN A 49 5.88 -13.17 16.82
CA GLN A 49 5.10 -13.97 15.85
C GLN A 49 3.56 -13.92 15.98
N ASP A 50 3.01 -13.14 16.91
CA ASP A 50 1.58 -13.05 17.25
C ASP A 50 0.92 -11.70 16.95
N VAL A 51 1.57 -10.79 16.22
CA VAL A 51 0.95 -9.50 15.91
C VAL A 51 -0.20 -9.66 14.93
N ARG A 52 -1.37 -9.19 15.36
CA ARG A 52 -2.59 -9.13 14.56
C ARG A 52 -2.81 -7.69 14.10
N ILE A 53 -2.71 -7.47 12.79
CA ILE A 53 -3.04 -6.19 12.18
C ILE A 53 -4.54 -6.18 11.83
N ARG A 54 -5.24 -5.13 12.27
CA ARG A 54 -6.63 -4.87 11.90
C ARG A 54 -6.71 -3.55 11.15
N LEU A 55 -6.97 -3.62 9.85
CA LEU A 55 -7.31 -2.45 9.05
C LEU A 55 -8.76 -2.05 9.33
N ASN A 56 -8.99 -0.77 9.54
CA ASN A 56 -10.31 -0.21 9.80
C ASN A 56 -10.49 1.08 8.98
N HIS A 57 -11.74 1.38 8.60
CA HIS A 57 -12.11 2.60 7.88
C HIS A 57 -11.29 2.89 6.61
N THR A 58 -10.91 1.85 5.86
CA THR A 58 -10.16 2.01 4.61
C THR A 58 -11.06 2.58 3.51
N VAL A 59 -10.58 3.63 2.86
CA VAL A 59 -11.27 4.32 1.75
C VAL A 59 -10.35 4.32 0.53
N TRP A 60 -10.91 4.06 -0.65
CA TRP A 60 -10.23 4.24 -1.93
C TRP A 60 -10.74 5.50 -2.60
N VAL A 61 -9.88 6.50 -2.74
CA VAL A 61 -10.23 7.79 -3.32
C VAL A 61 -9.99 7.79 -4.83
N GLN A 62 -8.75 7.48 -5.24
CA GLN A 62 -8.35 7.44 -6.64
C GLN A 62 -7.45 6.22 -6.89
N PRO A 63 -7.72 5.41 -7.93
CA PRO A 63 -6.86 4.29 -8.28
C PRO A 63 -5.55 4.76 -8.90
N VAL A 64 -4.48 4.02 -8.62
CA VAL A 64 -3.18 4.18 -9.27
C VAL A 64 -3.25 3.51 -10.63
N VAL A 65 -2.91 4.26 -11.67
CA VAL A 65 -2.92 3.81 -13.06
C VAL A 65 -1.50 3.88 -13.60
N VAL A 66 -1.00 2.78 -14.16
CA VAL A 66 0.36 2.71 -14.72
C VAL A 66 0.27 2.84 -16.24
N ASP A 67 0.17 4.07 -16.75
CA ASP A 67 -0.02 4.32 -18.20
C ASP A 67 1.21 4.86 -18.95
N ARG A 68 2.29 5.21 -18.23
CA ARG A 68 3.51 5.82 -18.78
C ARG A 68 4.80 5.21 -18.22
N HIS A 69 5.03 3.93 -18.53
CA HIS A 69 6.23 3.14 -18.21
C HIS A 69 6.45 2.78 -16.73
N SER A 70 6.16 3.67 -15.79
CA SER A 70 6.12 3.34 -14.38
C SER A 70 5.31 4.35 -13.56
N ALA A 71 4.85 3.92 -12.39
CA ALA A 71 4.27 4.79 -11.37
C ALA A 71 4.99 4.54 -10.05
N GLN A 72 5.44 5.61 -9.39
CA GLN A 72 5.85 5.52 -7.99
C GLN A 72 4.60 5.57 -7.12
N VAL A 73 4.55 4.71 -6.11
CA VAL A 73 3.50 4.69 -5.09
C VAL A 73 4.18 4.69 -3.74
N ASP A 74 3.80 5.66 -2.93
CA ASP A 74 4.30 5.89 -1.60
C ASP A 74 3.25 5.50 -0.57
N ILE A 75 3.69 4.93 0.54
CA ILE A 75 2.89 4.77 1.75
C ILE A 75 3.56 5.48 2.91
N SER A 76 2.84 6.40 3.53
CA SER A 76 3.26 7.09 4.76
C SER A 76 2.47 6.55 5.95
N LEU A 77 3.18 6.32 7.05
CA LEU A 77 2.64 5.84 8.32
C LEU A 77 2.78 6.94 9.39
N PHE A 78 1.69 7.14 10.11
CA PHE A 78 1.55 8.14 11.16
C PHE A 78 1.08 7.44 12.45
N PRO A 79 1.99 7.16 13.40
CA PRO A 79 1.62 6.67 14.72
C PRO A 79 0.78 7.72 15.45
N GLU A 80 -0.32 7.27 16.05
CA GLU A 80 -1.23 8.10 16.84
C GLU A 80 -0.99 7.86 18.35
N GLU A 81 -1.45 8.79 19.20
CA GLU A 81 -1.30 8.68 20.66
C GLU A 81 -2.04 7.47 21.27
N ASP A 82 -3.10 6.99 20.62
CA ASP A 82 -3.90 5.83 21.06
C ASP A 82 -3.33 4.47 20.62
N GLY A 83 -2.13 4.48 20.03
CA GLY A 83 -1.45 3.27 19.54
C GLY A 83 -1.95 2.78 18.19
N LYS A 84 -2.89 3.49 17.54
CA LYS A 84 -3.22 3.23 16.13
C LYS A 84 -2.14 3.80 15.22
N ILE A 85 -2.18 3.35 13.97
CA ILE A 85 -1.35 3.88 12.90
C ILE A 85 -2.29 4.28 11.77
N THR A 86 -2.32 5.57 11.48
CA THR A 86 -2.95 6.12 10.29
C THR A 86 -1.99 5.89 9.11
N PHE A 87 -2.53 5.54 7.94
CA PHE A 87 -1.73 5.37 6.73
C PHE A 87 -2.38 6.06 5.54
N ASP A 88 -1.54 6.64 4.70
CA ASP A 88 -1.93 7.22 3.41
C ASP A 88 -1.12 6.57 2.29
N ILE A 89 -1.80 6.21 1.20
CA ILE A 89 -1.16 5.67 0.00
C ILE A 89 -1.43 6.63 -1.16
N TYR A 90 -0.37 7.09 -1.81
CA TYR A 90 -0.43 8.11 -2.86
C TYR A 90 0.62 7.86 -3.94
N SER A 91 0.39 8.41 -5.14
CA SER A 91 1.27 8.29 -6.32
C SER A 91 1.54 9.64 -6.95
#